data_AF-A0A9D1PNA3-F1
#
_entry.id   AF-A0A9D1PNA3-F1
#
_cell.length_a   1.000
_cell.length_b   1.000
_cell.length_c   1.000
_cell.angle_alpha   90.00
_cell.angle_beta   90.00
_cell.angle_gamma   90.00
#
_symmetry.space_group_name_H-M   'P 1'
#
loop_
_entity.id
_entity.type
_entity.pdbx_description
1 polymer ?
#
loop_
_entity_poly.entity_id
_entity_poly.type
_entity_poly.pdbx_seq_one_letter_code
_entity_poly.pdbx_strand_id
1 'polypeptide(L)' 'MTKDKLLHHIERYRNDLIEIVQLKGMTSEEAIEKSQALDHLLNKYNQYFTEESQQR' A
#
# COMPACT_ATOMS: atom_id res chain seq x y z
N MET A 1 -7.63 7.00 10.70
CA MET A 1 -6.18 6.71 10.70
C MET A 1 -5.46 8.02 10.38
N THR A 2 -4.31 8.35 10.97
CA THR A 2 -3.56 9.56 10.59
C THR A 2 -2.72 9.28 9.35
N LYS A 3 -2.36 10.33 8.59
CA LYS A 3 -1.55 10.24 7.36
C LYS A 3 -0.23 9.49 7.59
N ASP A 4 0.50 9.80 8.67
CA ASP A 4 1.75 9.13 9.02
C ASP A 4 1.57 7.63 9.30
N LYS A 5 0.49 7.25 9.99
CA LYS A 5 0.20 5.83 10.26
C LYS A 5 -0.10 5.07 8.96
N LEU A 6 -0.78 5.73 8.02
CA LEU A 6 -1.07 5.16 6.70
C LEU A 6 0.22 5.01 5.88
N LEU A 7 1.10 6.01 5.89
CA LEU A 7 2.40 5.95 5.23
C LEU A 7 3.26 4.80 5.79
N HIS A 8 3.32 4.67 7.11
CA HIS A 8 4.06 3.58 7.76
C HIS A 8 3.52 2.20 7.39
N HIS A 9 2.20 2.05 7.27
CA HIS A 9 1.59 0.82 6.80
C HIS A 9 1.91 0.53 5.33
N ILE A 10 1.92 1.54 4.46
CA ILE A 10 2.31 1.41 3.05
C ILE A 10 3.75 0.91 2.93
N GLU A 11 4.69 1.52 3.68
CA GLU A 11 6.10 1.10 3.64
C GLU A 11 6.29 -0.34 4.13
N ARG A 12 5.62 -0.71 5.22
CA ARG A 12 5.65 -2.08 5.73
C ARG A 12 5.12 -3.07 4.68
N TYR A 13 3.94 -2.81 4.12
CA TYR A 13 3.34 -3.70 3.11
C TYR A 13 4.18 -3.77 1.83
N ARG A 14 4.87 -2.69 1.46
CA ARG A 14 5.81 -2.69 0.33
C ARG A 14 6.99 -3.64 0.59
N ASN A 15 7.57 -3.58 1.79
CA ASN A 15 8.67 -4.47 2.14
C ASN A 15 8.23 -5.93 2.19
N ASP A 16 7.07 -6.22 2.80
CA ASP A 16 6.47 -7.56 2.81
C ASP A 16 6.26 -8.09 1.38
N LEU A 17 5.73 -7.26 0.48
CA LEU A 17 5.47 -7.65 -0.91
C LEU A 17 6.78 -7.96 -1.65
N ILE A 18 7.83 -7.15 -1.46
CA ILE A 18 9.14 -7.41 -2.06
C ILE A 18 9.69 -8.76 -1.60
N GLU A 19 9.61 -9.05 -0.30
CA GLU A 19 10.07 -10.33 0.27
C GLU A 19 9.27 -11.52 -0.31
N ILE A 20 7.94 -11.41 -0.35
CA ILE A 20 7.08 -12.46 -0.91
C ILE A 20 7.36 -12.67 -2.39
N VAL A 21 7.55 -11.60 -3.16
CA VAL A 21 7.90 -11.70 -4.58
C VAL A 21 9.26 -12.37 -4.77
N GLN A 22 10.24 -12.05 -3.92
CA GLN A 22 11.57 -12.69 -3.98
C GLN A 22 11.50 -14.18 -3.64
N LEU A 23 10.64 -14.58 -2.71
CA LEU A 23 10.53 -15.97 -2.25
C LEU A 23 9.61 -16.83 -3.13
N LYS A 24 8.49 -16.27 -3.60
CA LYS A 24 7.38 -17.00 -4.22
C LYS A 24 7.06 -16.57 -5.64
N GLY A 25 7.68 -15.48 -6.12
CA GLY A 25 7.42 -14.90 -7.43
C GLY A 25 6.17 -14.01 -7.46
N MET A 26 6.13 -13.11 -8.45
CA MET A 26 5.06 -12.11 -8.61
C MET A 26 3.69 -12.69 -8.93
N THR A 27 3.64 -13.90 -9.50
CA THR A 27 2.38 -14.57 -9.87
C THR A 27 1.85 -15.47 -8.77
N SER A 28 2.51 -15.54 -7.62
CA SER A 28 1.97 -16.28 -6.48
C SER A 28 0.72 -15.58 -5.96
N GLU A 29 -0.26 -16.37 -5.53
CA GLU A 29 -1.52 -15.87 -4.95
C GLU A 29 -1.25 -14.88 -3.81
N GLU A 30 -0.26 -15.19 -2.97
CA GLU A 30 0.13 -14.34 -1.85
C GLU A 30 0.76 -13.00 -2.29
N ALA A 31 1.57 -12.98 -3.35
CA ALA A 31 2.08 -11.73 -3.91
C ALA A 31 0.95 -10.89 -4.51
N ILE A 32 -0.01 -11.53 -5.17
CA ILE A 32 -1.18 -10.86 -5.77
C ILE A 32 -2.06 -10.26 -4.68
N GLU A 33 -2.40 -11.01 -3.63
CA GLU A 33 -3.20 -10.53 -2.51
C GLU A 33 -2.51 -9.36 -1.78
N LYS A 34 -1.20 -9.48 -1.51
CA LYS A 34 -0.44 -8.40 -0.88
C LYS A 34 -0.33 -7.16 -1.76
N SER A 35 -0.18 -7.33 -3.08
CA SER A 35 -0.19 -6.21 -4.04
C SER A 35 -1.54 -5.49 -4.04
N GLN A 36 -2.65 -6.23 -4.05
CA GLN A 36 -4.00 -5.64 -4.00
C GLN A 36 -4.25 -4.89 -2.68
N ALA A 37 -3.78 -5.44 -1.56
CA ALA A 37 -3.88 -4.78 -0.27
C ALA A 37 -3.05 -3.48 -0.23
N LEU A 38 -1.83 -3.51 -0.79
CA LEU A 38 -0.97 -2.33 -0.90
C LEU A 38 -1.62 -1.24 -1.79
N ASP A 39 -2.17 -1.62 -2.94
CA ASP A 39 -2.88 -0.71 -3.84
C ASP A 39 -4.06 -0.03 -3.14
N HIS A 40 -4.82 -0.77 -2.32
CA HIS A 40 -5.91 -0.19 -1.56
C HIS A 40 -5.43 0.86 -0.53
N LEU A 41 -4.29 0.62 0.12
CA LEU A 41 -3.69 1.59 1.04
C LEU A 41 -3.17 2.84 0.31
N LEU A 42 -2.54 2.66 -0.85
CA LEU A 42 -2.07 3.75 -1.71
C LEU A 42 -3.24 4.61 -2.19
N ASN A 43 -4.34 3.98 -2.62
CA ASN A 43 -5.55 4.68 -3.04
C ASN A 43 -6.17 5.49 -1.89
N LYS A 44 -6.25 4.92 -0.68
CA LYS A 44 -6.71 5.68 0.50
C LYS A 44 -5.80 6.86 0.80
N TYR A 45 -4.48 6.69 0.72
CA TYR A 45 -3.53 7.77 0.96
C TYR A 45 -3.68 8.88 -0.08
N ASN A 46 -3.86 8.51 -1.34
CA ASN A 46 -4.09 9.44 -2.43
C ASN A 46 -5.42 10.20 -2.27
N GLN A 47 -6.49 9.53 -1.82
CA GLN A 47 -7.77 10.17 -1.48
C GLN A 47 -7.59 11.20 -0.37
N TYR A 48 -6.92 10.84 0.74
CA TYR A 48 -6.60 11.79 1.81
C TYR A 48 -5.87 13.03 1.30
N PHE A 49 -4.90 12.85 0.39
CA PHE A 49 -4.14 13.97 -0.18
C PHE A 49 -4.98 14.82 -1.16
N THR A 50 -5.83 14.17 -1.96
CA THR A 50 -6.69 14.84 -2.95
C THR A 50 -7.80 15.64 -2.26
N GLU A 51 -8.38 15.11 -1.18
CA GLU A 51 -9.37 15.82 -0.36
C GLU A 51 -8.74 17.00 0.41
N GLU A 52 -7.51 16.86 0.94
CA GLU A 52 -6.77 17.97 1.56
C GLU A 52 -6.47 19.11 0.57
N SER A 53 -6.27 18.79 -0.71
CA SER A 53 -5.93 19.77 -1.74
C SER A 53 -7.16 20.46 -2.36
N GLN A 54 -8.37 19.94 -2.15
CA GLN A 54 -9.63 20.59 -2.55
C GLN A 54 -10.20 21.56 -1.49
N GLN A 55 -9.62 21.62 -0.28
CA GLN A 55 -10.03 22.52 0.80
C GLN A 55 -9.15 23.77 0.97
N ARG A 56 -8.27 24.08 0.01
CA ARG A 56 -7.42 25.29 0.00
C ARG A 56 -7.81 26.27 -1.09
#